data_AF-X0YLX8-F1
#
_entry.id   AF-X0YLX8-F1
#
_cell.length_a   1.000
_cell.length_b   1.000
_cell.length_c   1.000
_cell.angle_alpha   90.00
_cell.angle_beta   90.00
_cell.angle_gamma   90.00
#
_symmetry.space_group_name_H-M   'P 1'
#
loop_
_entity.id
_entity.type
_entity.pdbx_description
1 polymer ?
#
loop_
_entity_poly.entity_id
_entity_poly.type
_entity_poly.pdbx_seq_one_letter_code
_entity_poly.pdbx_strand_id
1 'polypeptide(L)'
;FPYIPHRLTEGYGLKTAALENLHRQGVSLVITVDCGITALPEIKKAKRMGLDMIITDHHTPLPEIPPALAVVNPKLPDSPYPFFELTGVGVALKLLQALFQSIGKEEQLDELMDLVAVGTIADVAPLLGENRYLVKQGLKLINATPRLG
;
A
#
# COMPACT_ATOMS: atom_id res chain seq x y z
N PHE A 1 -13.98 7.36 -2.83
CA PHE A 1 -14.12 5.94 -3.16
C PHE A 1 -12.76 5.38 -3.57
N PRO A 2 -12.44 4.11 -3.27
CA PRO A 2 -11.22 3.48 -3.76
C PRO A 2 -11.25 3.32 -5.29
N TYR A 3 -10.08 3.30 -5.91
CA TYR A 3 -9.92 2.96 -7.33
C TYR A 3 -9.14 1.64 -7.42
N ILE A 4 -9.72 0.63 -8.05
CA ILE A 4 -9.07 -0.65 -8.33
C ILE A 4 -8.99 -0.81 -9.85
N PRO A 5 -7.79 -0.86 -10.45
CA PRO A 5 -7.65 -0.97 -11.90
C PRO A 5 -8.21 -2.31 -12.38
N HIS A 6 -8.89 -2.30 -13.52
CA HIS A 6 -9.42 -3.52 -14.10
C HIS A 6 -8.31 -4.33 -14.80
N ARG A 7 -7.94 -5.48 -14.23
CA ARG A 7 -6.78 -6.29 -14.64
C ARG A 7 -6.71 -6.61 -16.14
N LEU A 8 -7.84 -6.88 -16.80
CA LEU A 8 -7.85 -7.28 -18.22
C LEU A 8 -7.82 -6.11 -19.20
N THR A 9 -8.34 -4.95 -18.81
CA THR A 9 -8.52 -3.81 -19.72
C THR A 9 -7.49 -2.72 -19.47
N GLU A 10 -7.06 -2.56 -18.21
CA GLU A 10 -6.05 -1.60 -17.79
C GLU A 10 -4.71 -2.27 -17.49
N GLY A 11 -4.70 -3.56 -17.16
CA GLY A 11 -3.47 -4.27 -16.78
C GLY A 11 -3.06 -4.03 -15.32
N TYR A 12 -1.77 -4.23 -15.04
CA TYR A 12 -1.19 -4.01 -13.71
C TYR A 12 -0.57 -2.60 -13.59
N GLY A 13 -0.58 -2.09 -12.36
CA GLY A 13 0.03 -0.83 -11.98
C GLY A 13 -0.80 0.41 -12.33
N LEU A 14 -0.22 1.58 -12.03
CA LEU A 14 -0.84 2.86 -12.31
C LEU A 14 -0.93 3.10 -13.82
N LYS A 15 -2.00 3.78 -14.24
CA LYS A 15 -2.21 4.23 -15.61
C LYS A 15 -2.45 5.72 -15.65
N THR A 16 -1.75 6.41 -16.55
CA THR A 16 -1.90 7.86 -16.75
C THR A 16 -3.36 8.24 -17.00
N ALA A 17 -4.08 7.47 -17.84
CA ALA A 17 -5.48 7.74 -18.15
C ALA A 17 -6.39 7.67 -16.92
N ALA A 18 -6.13 6.75 -15.98
CA ALA A 18 -6.86 6.65 -14.72
C ALA A 18 -6.60 7.88 -13.84
N LEU A 19 -5.34 8.31 -13.72
CA LEU A 19 -4.96 9.50 -12.94
C LEU A 19 -5.54 10.78 -13.53
N GLU A 20 -5.53 10.93 -14.86
CA GLU A 20 -6.18 12.06 -15.54
C GLU A 20 -7.69 12.08 -15.29
N ASN A 21 -8.33 10.90 -15.27
CA ASN A 21 -9.75 10.79 -14.95
C ASN A 21 -10.05 11.20 -13.49
N LEU A 22 -9.29 10.66 -12.53
CA LEU A 22 -9.42 11.02 -11.11
C LEU A 22 -9.21 12.52 -10.90
N HIS A 23 -8.21 13.12 -11.54
CA HIS A 23 -7.95 14.55 -11.47
C HIS A 23 -9.12 15.37 -12.03
N ARG A 24 -9.70 14.97 -13.18
CA ARG A 24 -10.91 15.62 -13.74
C ARG A 24 -12.13 15.51 -12.83
N GLN A 25 -12.18 14.49 -11.97
CA GLN A 25 -13.22 14.34 -10.95
C GLN A 25 -12.97 15.19 -9.70
N GLY A 26 -11.91 16.01 -9.69
CA GLY A 26 -11.57 16.90 -8.57
C GLY A 26 -10.73 16.23 -7.48
N VAL A 27 -10.19 15.03 -7.72
CA VAL A 27 -9.24 14.42 -6.78
C VAL A 27 -7.95 15.23 -6.79
N SER A 28 -7.50 15.63 -5.59
CA SER A 28 -6.25 16.39 -5.39
C SER A 28 -5.09 15.53 -4.92
N LEU A 29 -5.36 14.39 -4.28
CA LEU A 29 -4.36 13.47 -3.72
C LEU A 29 -4.74 12.02 -4.01
N VAL A 30 -3.77 11.23 -4.49
CA VAL A 30 -3.87 9.77 -4.61
C VAL A 30 -2.84 9.11 -3.70
N ILE A 31 -3.31 8.18 -2.87
CA ILE A 31 -2.47 7.29 -2.06
C ILE A 31 -2.52 5.92 -2.72
N THR A 32 -1.38 5.43 -3.20
CA THR A 32 -1.29 4.10 -3.83
C THR A 32 -1.11 3.04 -2.75
N VAL A 33 -1.61 1.84 -3.01
CA VAL A 33 -1.40 0.65 -2.17
C VAL A 33 -0.94 -0.47 -3.09
N ASP A 34 0.13 -1.16 -2.69
CA ASP A 34 0.68 -2.33 -3.41
C ASP A 34 1.13 -2.06 -4.86
N CYS A 35 1.38 -0.78 -5.18
CA CYS A 35 1.86 -0.36 -6.48
C CYS A 35 2.44 1.05 -6.45
N GLY A 36 3.13 1.41 -7.54
CA GLY A 36 3.54 2.78 -7.83
C GLY A 36 5.04 3.04 -7.74
N ILE A 37 5.82 2.21 -7.03
CA ILE A 37 7.27 2.45 -6.89
C ILE A 37 8.01 2.42 -8.23
N THR A 38 7.50 1.68 -9.21
CA THR A 38 8.06 1.57 -10.55
C THR A 38 7.35 2.47 -11.58
N ALA A 39 6.28 3.17 -11.20
CA ALA A 39 5.42 3.97 -12.09
C ALA A 39 5.94 5.40 -12.30
N LEU A 40 7.23 5.51 -12.61
CA LEU A 40 7.93 6.78 -12.74
C LEU A 40 7.28 7.72 -13.79
N PRO A 41 6.93 7.27 -15.01
CA PRO A 41 6.31 8.13 -16.01
C PRO A 41 4.93 8.67 -15.57
N GLU A 42 4.10 7.81 -14.99
CA GLU A 42 2.75 8.13 -14.52
C GLU A 42 2.80 9.16 -13.40
N ILE A 43 3.69 8.99 -12.43
CA ILE A 43 3.81 9.90 -11.28
C ILE A 43 4.41 11.24 -11.69
N LYS A 44 5.39 11.25 -12.62
CA LYS A 44 5.88 12.50 -13.24
C LYS A 44 4.74 13.26 -13.94
N LYS A 45 3.82 12.54 -14.59
CA LYS A 45 2.66 13.14 -15.27
C LYS A 45 1.62 13.64 -14.27
N ALA A 46 1.32 12.89 -13.20
CA ALA A 46 0.46 13.32 -12.10
C ALA A 46 0.96 14.62 -11.45
N LYS A 47 2.26 14.70 -11.17
CA LYS A 47 2.88 15.92 -10.63
C LYS A 47 2.70 17.13 -11.56
N ARG A 48 2.87 16.95 -12.88
CA ARG A 48 2.68 18.03 -13.87
C ARG A 48 1.24 18.53 -13.97
N MET A 49 0.24 17.70 -13.67
CA MET A 49 -1.16 18.13 -13.63
C MET A 49 -1.59 18.65 -12.25
N GLY A 50 -0.69 18.73 -11.28
CA GLY A 50 -1.03 19.16 -9.92
C GLY A 50 -1.83 18.11 -9.13
N LEU A 51 -1.67 16.83 -9.47
CA LEU A 51 -2.21 15.72 -8.69
C LEU A 51 -1.12 15.21 -7.74
N ASP A 52 -1.34 15.36 -6.44
CA ASP A 52 -0.42 14.89 -5.42
C ASP A 52 -0.47 13.36 -5.31
N MET A 53 0.70 12.77 -5.05
CA MET A 53 0.86 11.33 -4.96
C MET A 53 1.57 10.96 -3.65
N ILE A 54 1.06 9.97 -2.95
CA ILE A 54 1.77 9.23 -1.89
C ILE A 54 1.84 7.78 -2.33
N ILE A 55 3.03 7.19 -2.30
CA ILE A 55 3.24 5.79 -2.70
C ILE A 55 3.34 4.92 -1.46
N THR A 56 2.53 3.86 -1.36
CA THR A 56 2.78 2.74 -0.45
C THR A 56 2.93 1.46 -1.26
N ASP A 57 4.11 0.86 -1.17
CA ASP A 57 4.48 -0.27 -2.04
C ASP A 57 5.57 -1.12 -1.35
N HIS A 58 5.80 -2.31 -1.87
CA HIS A 58 6.81 -3.24 -1.39
C HIS A 58 7.62 -3.92 -2.52
N HIS A 59 7.31 -3.59 -3.78
CA HIS A 59 8.10 -4.04 -4.92
C HIS A 59 9.50 -3.42 -4.91
N THR A 60 10.44 -4.06 -5.61
CA THR A 60 11.81 -3.56 -5.74
C THR A 60 11.81 -2.21 -6.45
N PRO A 61 12.38 -1.15 -5.85
CA PRO A 61 12.46 0.16 -6.50
C PRO A 61 13.36 0.13 -7.74
N LEU A 62 13.07 1.00 -8.70
CA LEU A 62 14.00 1.33 -9.78
C LEU A 62 15.13 2.24 -9.26
N PRO A 63 16.22 2.42 -10.01
CA PRO A 63 17.30 3.35 -9.63
C PRO A 63 16.82 4.79 -9.41
N GLU A 64 15.80 5.23 -10.16
CA GLU A 64 15.15 6.53 -9.96
C GLU A 64 13.83 6.34 -9.21
N ILE A 65 13.69 7.00 -8.06
CA ILE A 65 12.47 6.98 -7.24
C ILE A 65 11.45 7.98 -7.79
N PRO A 66 10.16 7.61 -7.95
CA PRO A 66 9.15 8.52 -8.47
C PRO A 66 8.97 9.79 -7.62
N PRO A 67 8.73 10.95 -8.25
CA PRO A 67 8.66 12.24 -7.55
C PRO A 67 7.31 12.48 -6.87
N ALA A 68 6.95 11.61 -5.92
CA ALA A 68 5.77 11.71 -5.06
C ALA A 68 6.02 12.61 -3.84
N LEU A 69 4.97 13.02 -3.12
CA LEU A 69 5.09 13.73 -1.84
C LEU A 69 5.77 12.86 -0.78
N ALA A 70 5.47 11.56 -0.79
CA ALA A 70 6.09 10.57 0.07
C ALA A 70 6.11 9.21 -0.62
N VAL A 71 7.12 8.41 -0.29
CA VAL A 71 7.27 7.02 -0.74
C VAL A 71 7.53 6.16 0.48
N VAL A 72 6.63 5.24 0.77
CA VAL A 72 6.72 4.28 1.87
C VAL A 72 6.94 2.91 1.26
N ASN A 73 8.18 2.43 1.31
CA ASN A 73 8.56 1.11 0.84
C ASN A 73 9.76 0.61 1.65
N PRO A 74 9.70 -0.59 2.26
CA PRO A 74 10.78 -1.12 3.10
C PRO A 74 12.07 -1.36 2.31
N LYS A 75 11.99 -1.44 0.98
CA LYS A 75 13.10 -1.74 0.06
C LYS A 75 13.78 -0.51 -0.54
N LEU A 76 13.45 0.70 -0.06
CA LEU A 76 14.19 1.89 -0.47
C LEU A 76 15.69 1.74 -0.12
N PRO A 77 16.61 2.23 -0.97
CA PRO A 77 18.06 2.02 -0.78
C PRO A 77 18.59 2.39 0.61
N ASP A 78 18.05 3.44 1.22
CA ASP A 78 18.47 3.96 2.54
C ASP A 78 17.40 3.73 3.62
N SER A 79 16.48 2.79 3.40
CA SER A 79 15.44 2.46 4.38
C SER A 79 16.06 1.87 5.65
N PRO A 80 15.89 2.49 6.84
CA PRO A 80 16.32 1.90 8.10
C PRO A 80 15.35 0.81 8.60
N TYR A 81 14.28 0.52 7.83
CA TYR A 81 13.22 -0.36 8.28
C TYR A 81 13.75 -1.80 8.43
N PRO A 82 13.57 -2.44 9.60
CA PRO A 82 14.30 -3.68 9.93
C PRO A 82 13.80 -4.91 9.19
N PHE A 83 12.62 -4.85 8.55
CA PHE A 83 12.02 -5.99 7.89
C PHE A 83 11.68 -5.68 6.42
N PHE A 84 12.54 -6.14 5.53
CA PHE A 84 12.52 -5.86 4.09
C PHE A 84 11.35 -6.51 3.33
N GLU A 85 10.78 -7.57 3.88
CA GLU A 85 9.81 -8.45 3.20
C GLU A 85 8.34 -8.14 3.53
N LEU A 86 8.02 -6.96 4.08
CA LEU A 86 6.60 -6.57 4.23
C LEU A 86 5.90 -6.61 2.86
N THR A 87 4.64 -7.03 2.85
CA THR A 87 3.77 -7.02 1.67
C THR A 87 3.12 -5.66 1.48
N GLY A 88 2.46 -5.41 0.33
CA GLY A 88 1.69 -4.18 0.13
C GLY A 88 0.68 -3.93 1.24
N VAL A 89 -0.03 -4.97 1.71
CA VAL A 89 -0.95 -4.86 2.86
C VAL A 89 -0.23 -4.61 4.18
N GLY A 90 0.96 -5.18 4.36
CA GLY A 90 1.81 -4.90 5.52
C GLY A 90 2.27 -3.45 5.57
N VAL A 91 2.67 -2.88 4.44
CA VAL A 91 3.04 -1.46 4.33
C VAL A 91 1.82 -0.56 4.56
N ALA A 92 0.65 -0.91 4.01
CA ALA A 92 -0.60 -0.20 4.27
C ALA A 92 -0.97 -0.22 5.76
N LEU A 93 -0.79 -1.35 6.45
CA LEU A 93 -0.97 -1.44 7.89
C LEU A 93 -0.03 -0.49 8.63
N LYS A 94 1.24 -0.38 8.23
CA LYS A 94 2.19 0.56 8.86
C LYS A 94 1.81 2.02 8.66
N LEU A 95 1.28 2.36 7.49
CA LEU A 95 0.70 3.69 7.26
C LEU A 95 -0.48 3.95 8.21
N LEU A 96 -1.42 2.99 8.32
CA LEU A 96 -2.55 3.11 9.25
C LEU A 96 -2.08 3.17 10.70
N GLN A 97 -1.04 2.42 11.07
CA GLN A 97 -0.46 2.45 12.41
C GLN A 97 0.01 3.85 12.78
N ALA A 98 0.80 4.49 11.90
CA ALA A 98 1.27 5.85 12.11
C ALA A 98 0.12 6.87 12.15
N LEU A 99 -0.86 6.73 11.24
CA LEU A 99 -2.03 7.62 11.19
C LEU A 99 -2.89 7.49 12.45
N PHE A 100 -3.23 6.28 12.87
CA PHE A 100 -4.07 6.03 14.05
C PHE A 100 -3.38 6.46 15.33
N GLN A 101 -2.06 6.27 15.43
CA GLN A 101 -1.28 6.81 16.54
C GLN A 101 -1.36 8.35 16.62
N SER A 102 -1.33 9.04 15.47
CA SER A 102 -1.42 10.51 15.45
C SER A 102 -2.79 11.06 15.89
N ILE A 103 -3.83 10.23 15.91
CA ILE A 103 -5.20 10.63 16.22
C ILE A 103 -5.80 9.87 17.43
N GLY A 104 -4.99 9.08 18.14
CA GLY A 104 -5.38 8.32 19.33
C GLY A 104 -6.42 7.22 19.06
N LYS A 105 -6.21 6.45 17.98
CA LYS A 105 -7.09 5.35 17.53
C LYS A 105 -6.34 4.02 17.33
N GLU A 106 -5.25 3.82 18.07
CA GLU A 106 -4.37 2.67 17.91
C GLU A 106 -5.09 1.33 18.10
N GLU A 107 -6.15 1.30 18.91
CA GLU A 107 -6.97 0.12 19.18
C GLU A 107 -7.68 -0.42 17.93
N GLN A 108 -7.90 0.41 16.90
CA GLN A 108 -8.60 0.01 15.69
C GLN A 108 -7.73 -0.84 14.75
N LEU A 109 -6.41 -0.90 14.97
CA LEU A 109 -5.52 -1.74 14.16
C LEU A 109 -5.80 -3.22 14.34
N ASP A 110 -6.14 -3.64 15.55
CA ASP A 110 -6.35 -5.06 15.88
C ASP A 110 -7.50 -5.66 15.07
N GLU A 111 -8.51 -4.84 14.77
CA GLU A 111 -9.64 -5.24 13.94
C GLU A 111 -9.21 -5.59 12.52
N LEU A 112 -8.12 -5.02 12.00
CA LEU A 112 -7.69 -5.17 10.60
C LEU A 112 -6.75 -6.37 10.36
N MET A 113 -6.35 -7.07 11.42
CA MET A 113 -5.31 -8.11 11.35
C MET A 113 -5.67 -9.26 10.41
N ASP A 114 -6.95 -9.58 10.27
CA ASP A 114 -7.43 -10.61 9.37
C ASP A 114 -7.20 -10.26 7.89
N LEU A 115 -7.50 -9.03 7.49
CA LEU A 115 -7.23 -8.52 6.13
C LEU A 115 -5.72 -8.52 5.84
N VAL A 116 -4.91 -8.14 6.82
CA VAL A 116 -3.44 -8.16 6.71
C VAL A 116 -2.94 -9.59 6.53
N ALA A 117 -3.48 -10.55 7.26
CA ALA A 117 -3.10 -11.95 7.11
C ALA A 117 -3.47 -12.50 5.72
N VAL A 118 -4.69 -12.22 5.25
CA VAL A 118 -5.14 -12.65 3.91
C VAL A 118 -4.24 -12.08 2.82
N GLY A 119 -4.00 -10.76 2.82
CA GLY A 119 -3.15 -10.13 1.81
C GLY A 119 -1.70 -10.62 1.88
N THR A 120 -1.16 -10.83 3.08
CA THR A 120 0.23 -11.31 3.25
C THR A 120 0.40 -12.75 2.73
N ILE A 121 -0.58 -13.62 3.00
CA ILE A 121 -0.56 -15.01 2.49
C ILE A 121 -0.77 -15.03 0.97
N ALA A 122 -1.72 -14.22 0.47
CA ALA A 122 -2.05 -14.17 -0.95
C ALA A 122 -0.87 -13.69 -1.82
N ASP A 123 -0.03 -12.83 -1.26
CA ASP A 123 1.19 -12.32 -1.89
C ASP A 123 2.37 -13.31 -1.80
N VAL A 124 2.16 -14.48 -1.19
CA VAL A 124 3.15 -15.57 -1.07
C VAL A 124 4.45 -15.09 -0.41
N ALA A 125 4.35 -14.09 0.47
CA ALA A 125 5.51 -13.50 1.12
C ALA A 125 6.12 -14.44 2.16
N PRO A 126 7.44 -14.35 2.43
CA PRO A 126 8.08 -15.13 3.48
C PRO A 126 7.40 -14.89 4.84
N LEU A 127 6.93 -15.97 5.47
CA LEU A 127 6.35 -15.93 6.81
C LEU A 127 7.44 -15.92 7.89
N LEU A 128 8.29 -14.91 7.82
CA LEU A 128 9.36 -14.59 8.77
C LEU A 128 9.07 -13.22 9.41
N GLY A 129 9.81 -12.88 10.47
CA GLY A 129 9.74 -11.56 11.10
C GLY A 129 8.33 -11.06 11.36
N GLU A 130 8.03 -9.86 10.84
CA GLU A 130 6.73 -9.21 11.02
C GLU A 130 5.59 -9.93 10.29
N ASN A 131 5.81 -10.40 9.06
CA ASN A 131 4.78 -11.15 8.32
C ASN A 131 4.29 -12.35 9.13
N ARG A 132 5.21 -13.09 9.77
CA ARG A 132 4.84 -14.23 10.62
C ARG A 132 3.95 -13.82 11.78
N TYR A 133 4.29 -12.70 12.43
CA TYR A 133 3.51 -12.18 13.55
C TYR A 133 2.11 -11.74 13.09
N LEU A 134 2.05 -10.93 12.03
CA LEU A 134 0.81 -10.38 11.48
C LEU A 134 -0.13 -11.50 11.02
N VAL A 135 0.38 -12.46 10.26
CA VAL A 135 -0.39 -13.63 9.82
C VAL A 135 -0.88 -14.44 11.02
N LYS A 136 -0.05 -14.64 12.04
CA LYS A 136 -0.47 -15.37 13.25
C LYS A 136 -1.60 -14.66 13.99
N GLN A 137 -1.59 -13.34 14.11
CA GLN A 137 -2.69 -12.61 14.76
C GLN A 137 -3.95 -12.62 13.90
N GLY A 138 -3.83 -12.36 12.59
CA GLY A 138 -4.98 -12.36 11.70
C GLY A 138 -5.67 -13.72 11.60
N LEU A 139 -4.92 -14.83 11.57
CA LEU A 139 -5.51 -16.17 11.58
C LEU A 139 -6.28 -16.47 12.88
N LYS A 140 -5.86 -15.94 14.03
CA LYS A 140 -6.65 -16.04 15.26
C LYS A 140 -7.97 -15.28 15.13
N LEU A 141 -7.92 -14.07 14.58
CA LEU A 141 -9.11 -13.24 14.40
C LEU A 141 -10.10 -13.91 13.44
N ILE A 142 -9.63 -14.44 12.30
CA ILE A 142 -10.43 -15.19 11.33
C ILE A 142 -11.16 -16.36 12.00
N ASN A 143 -10.46 -17.13 12.85
CA ASN A 143 -11.04 -18.30 13.51
C ASN A 143 -12.01 -17.96 14.65
N ALA A 144 -11.84 -16.81 15.31
CA ALA A 144 -12.64 -16.41 16.45
C ALA A 144 -13.88 -15.58 16.04
N THR A 145 -13.70 -14.64 15.12
CA THR A 145 -14.70 -13.65 14.74
C THR A 145 -14.58 -13.35 13.23
N PRO A 146 -15.01 -14.28 12.37
CA PRO A 146 -14.87 -14.10 10.92
C PRO A 146 -15.71 -12.93 10.42
N ARG A 147 -15.16 -12.17 9.47
CA ARG A 147 -15.92 -11.19 8.69
C ARG A 147 -16.96 -11.88 7.79
N LEU A 148 -18.02 -11.15 7.44
CA LEU A 148 -19.08 -11.66 6.56
C LEU A 148 -18.59 -12.00 5.15
N GLY A 149 -17.55 -11.30 4.67
CA GLY A 149 -17.08 -11.32 3.28
C GLY A 149 -17.05 -9.93 2.69
#